data_AF-A0A435B375-F1
#
_entry.id   AF-A0A435B375-F1
#
_cell.length_a   1.000
_cell.length_b   1.000
_cell.length_c   1.000
_cell.angle_alpha   90.00
_cell.angle_beta   90.00
_cell.angle_gamma   90.00
#
_symmetry.space_group_name_H-M   'P 1'
#
loop_
_entity.id
_entity.type
_entity.pdbx_description
1 polymer ?
#
loop_
_entity_poly.entity_id
_entity_poly.type
_entity_poly.pdbx_seq_one_letter_code
_entity_poly.pdbx_strand_id
1 'polypeptide(L)'
;MSKPKIAIIVGSTRAARFADVPTEWIAKIAKAHADIDVEVVDLRDFPLPFFDEVASSAWAPSQNEVAQRWQKKVASFDGFIFTAAEYNHG
;
A
#
# COMPACT_ATOMS: atom_id res chain seq x y z
N MET A 1 1.71 -25.73 -1.50
CA MET A 1 1.04 -24.49 -1.94
C MET A 1 1.99 -23.32 -1.70
N SER A 2 1.99 -22.29 -2.54
CA SER A 2 2.74 -21.06 -2.23
C SER A 2 2.11 -20.37 -1.02
N LYS A 3 2.93 -19.72 -0.19
CA LYS A 3 2.43 -18.90 0.91
C LYS A 3 1.72 -17.66 0.33
N PRO A 4 0.55 -17.25 0.86
CA PRO A 4 -0.06 -15.99 0.48
C PRO A 4 0.88 -14.82 0.78
N LYS A 5 1.01 -13.87 -0.15
CA LYS A 5 1.82 -12.68 0.02
C LYS A 5 0.94 -11.51 0.47
N ILE A 6 1.17 -11.01 1.67
CA ILE A 6 0.37 -9.94 2.30
C ILE A 6 1.15 -8.63 2.30
N ALA A 7 0.53 -7.56 1.80
CA ALA A 7 1.07 -6.21 1.90
C ALA A 7 0.55 -5.48 3.14
N ILE A 8 1.44 -4.84 3.90
CA ILE A 8 1.10 -3.85 4.91
C ILE A 8 1.33 -2.47 4.29
N ILE A 9 0.26 -1.78 3.92
CA ILE A 9 0.30 -0.50 3.20
C ILE A 9 0.28 0.66 4.20
N VAL A 10 1.27 1.54 4.10
CA VAL A 10 1.35 2.77 4.89
C VAL A 10 0.50 3.86 4.21
N GLY A 11 -0.66 4.17 4.78
CA GLY A 11 -1.64 5.07 4.13
C GLY A 11 -1.36 6.56 4.32
N SER A 12 -0.43 6.94 5.19
CA SER A 12 -0.04 8.35 5.38
C SER A 12 1.26 8.67 4.66
N THR A 13 1.25 9.72 3.84
CA THR A 13 2.44 10.26 3.16
C THR A 13 3.06 11.47 3.88
N ARG A 14 2.48 11.97 4.98
CA ARG A 14 2.98 13.14 5.74
C ARG A 14 4.36 12.90 6.34
N ALA A 15 5.33 13.77 6.10
CA ALA A 15 6.71 13.63 6.60
C ALA A 15 6.78 13.20 8.07
N ALA A 16 6.11 13.95 8.95
CA ALA A 16 5.90 13.61 10.36
C ALA A 16 4.59 12.83 10.55
N ARG A 17 4.55 11.57 10.09
CA ARG A 17 3.41 10.66 10.29
C ARG A 17 3.63 9.81 11.53
N PHE A 18 2.53 9.45 12.20
CA PHE A 18 2.55 8.42 13.24
C PHE A 18 2.51 7.00 12.66
N ALA A 19 2.17 6.84 11.38
CA ALA A 19 1.88 5.55 10.75
C ALA A 19 3.03 4.53 10.82
N ASP A 20 4.27 4.97 10.97
CA ASP A 20 5.42 4.06 11.11
C ASP A 20 5.30 3.18 12.37
N VAL A 21 4.76 3.71 13.47
CA VAL A 21 4.58 2.98 14.75
C VAL A 21 3.61 1.80 14.63
N PRO A 22 2.34 1.97 14.21
CA PRO A 22 1.44 0.84 14.02
C PRO A 22 1.90 -0.08 12.89
N THR A 23 2.51 0.44 11.80
CA THR A 23 3.04 -0.41 10.72
C THR A 23 4.11 -1.37 11.22
N GLU A 24 5.08 -0.89 12.01
CA GLU A 24 6.12 -1.74 12.60
C GLU A 24 5.53 -2.79 13.55
N TRP A 25 4.56 -2.39 14.37
CA TRP A 25 3.86 -3.30 15.29
C TRP A 25 3.09 -4.41 14.53
N ILE A 26 2.32 -4.05 13.51
CA ILE A 26 1.61 -4.99 12.65
C ILE A 26 2.60 -5.93 11.94
N ALA A 27 3.68 -5.38 11.38
CA ALA A 27 4.69 -6.16 10.67
C ALA A 27 5.37 -7.19 11.58
N LYS A 28 5.62 -6.85 12.86
CA LYS A 28 6.17 -7.79 13.84
C LYS A 28 5.22 -8.96 14.10
N ILE A 29 3.93 -8.70 14.23
CA ILE A 29 2.91 -9.75 14.43
C ILE A 29 2.80 -10.61 13.18
N ALA A 30 2.61 -10.00 12.01
CA ALA A 30 2.41 -10.71 10.76
C ALA A 30 3.62 -11.59 10.38
N LYS A 31 4.86 -11.13 10.61
CA LYS A 31 6.08 -11.91 10.36
C LYS A 31 6.26 -13.12 11.30
N ALA A 32 5.52 -13.19 12.41
CA ALA A 32 5.53 -14.35 13.30
C ALA A 32 4.72 -15.53 12.73
N HIS A 33 3.89 -15.29 11.71
CA HIS A 33 3.13 -16.32 11.01
C HIS A 33 3.98 -16.98 9.93
N ALA A 34 4.29 -18.27 10.10
CA ALA A 34 5.13 -19.01 9.17
C ALA A 34 4.42 -19.37 7.85
N ASP A 35 3.11 -19.25 7.80
CA ASP A 35 2.22 -19.63 6.70
C ASP A 35 1.97 -18.50 5.67
N ILE A 36 2.44 -17.28 5.92
CA ILE A 36 2.32 -16.12 5.02
C ILE A 36 3.68 -15.46 4.76
N ASP A 37 3.80 -14.78 3.64
CA ASP A 37 4.90 -13.85 3.35
C ASP A 37 4.40 -12.41 3.50
N VAL A 38 5.19 -11.53 4.13
CA VAL A 38 4.75 -10.18 4.48
C VAL A 38 5.71 -9.13 3.93
N GLU A 39 5.16 -8.10 3.29
CA GLU A 39 5.92 -6.95 2.80
C GLU A 39 5.29 -5.64 3.28
N VAL A 40 6.11 -4.71 3.77
CA VAL A 40 5.66 -3.34 4.05
C VAL A 40 5.78 -2.53 2.76
N VAL A 41 4.72 -1.82 2.39
CA VAL A 41 4.66 -1.00 1.18
C VAL A 41 4.32 0.43 1.58
N ASP A 42 5.25 1.35 1.36
CA ASP A 42 5.05 2.77 1.65
C ASP A 42 4.50 3.51 0.43
N LEU A 43 3.36 4.18 0.57
CA LEU A 43 2.81 5.01 -0.50
C LEU A 43 3.76 6.15 -0.92
N ARG A 44 4.70 6.57 -0.07
CA ARG A 44 5.71 7.57 -0.43
C ARG A 44 6.65 7.13 -1.56
N ASP A 45 6.84 5.82 -1.74
CA ASP A 45 7.66 5.27 -2.83
C ASP A 45 6.94 5.33 -4.19
N PHE A 46 5.66 5.67 -4.18
CA PHE A 46 4.77 5.82 -5.34
C PHE A 46 4.14 7.21 -5.29
N PRO A 47 4.85 8.27 -5.71
CA PRO A 47 4.32 9.64 -5.72
C PRO A 47 3.23 9.80 -6.78
N LEU A 48 2.04 9.27 -6.48
CA LEU A 48 0.89 9.27 -7.36
C LEU A 48 0.42 10.71 -7.58
N PRO A 49 0.29 11.15 -8.84
CA PRO A 49 -0.18 12.50 -9.13
C PRO A 49 -1.68 12.63 -8.82
N PHE A 50 -2.10 13.86 -8.52
CA PHE A 50 -3.47 14.15 -8.14
C PHE A 50 -4.37 14.26 -9.38
N PHE A 51 -5.21 13.25 -9.62
CA PHE A 51 -6.17 13.21 -10.73
C PHE A 51 -5.56 13.48 -12.12
N ASP A 52 -4.34 12.99 -12.35
CA ASP A 52 -3.56 13.21 -13.58
C ASP A 52 -3.74 12.05 -14.57
N GLU A 53 -4.99 11.67 -14.83
CA GLU A 53 -5.35 10.64 -15.80
C GLU A 53 -6.62 11.07 -16.54
N VAL A 54 -6.78 10.62 -17.78
CA VAL A 54 -7.93 10.98 -18.63
C VAL A 54 -9.27 10.45 -18.09
N ALA A 55 -9.22 9.38 -17.29
CA ALA A 55 -10.36 8.78 -16.61
C ALA A 55 -9.88 7.93 -15.42
N SER A 56 -10.82 7.47 -14.59
CA SER A 56 -10.52 6.47 -13.55
C SER A 56 -9.97 5.18 -14.18
N SER A 57 -9.07 4.51 -13.46
CA SER A 57 -8.46 3.24 -13.86
C SER A 57 -9.48 2.11 -14.08
N ALA A 58 -10.70 2.28 -13.56
CA ALA A 58 -11.82 1.36 -13.84
C ALA A 58 -12.36 1.47 -15.28
N TRP A 59 -12.13 2.60 -15.95
CA TRP A 59 -12.69 2.91 -17.26
C TRP A 59 -11.64 3.06 -18.36
N ALA A 60 -10.40 3.42 -18.02
CA ALA A 60 -9.29 3.51 -18.97
C ALA A 60 -7.97 3.04 -18.33
N PRO A 61 -7.06 2.42 -19.09
CA PRO A 61 -5.72 2.08 -18.59
C PRO A 61 -4.95 3.34 -18.20
N SER A 62 -4.29 3.31 -17.04
CA SER A 62 -3.41 4.39 -16.59
C SER A 62 -2.21 4.56 -17.52
N GLN A 63 -1.91 5.80 -17.88
CA GLN A 63 -0.73 6.14 -18.69
C GLN A 63 0.45 6.57 -17.83
N ASN A 64 0.19 7.08 -16.62
CA ASN A 64 1.25 7.53 -15.74
C ASN A 64 2.12 6.35 -15.26
N GLU A 65 3.44 6.47 -15.43
CA GLU A 65 4.39 5.41 -15.08
C GLU A 65 4.38 5.04 -13.58
N VAL A 66 4.14 6.03 -12.70
CA VAL A 66 4.04 5.80 -11.26
C VAL A 66 2.75 5.05 -10.93
N ALA A 67 1.64 5.40 -11.58
CA ALA A 67 0.38 4.66 -11.43
C ALA A 67 0.51 3.20 -11.91
N GLN A 68 1.17 2.97 -13.05
CA GLN A 68 1.44 1.61 -13.54
C GLN A 68 2.36 0.82 -12.61
N ARG A 69 3.40 1.46 -12.05
CA ARG A 69 4.27 0.85 -11.03
C ARG A 69 3.49 0.47 -9.77
N TRP A 70 2.62 1.36 -9.30
CA TRP A 70 1.74 1.11 -8.15
C TRP A 70 0.81 -0.08 -8.43
N GLN A 71 0.14 -0.09 -9.59
CA GLN A 71 -0.73 -1.19 -10.02
C GLN A 71 0.01 -2.54 -10.07
N LYS A 72 1.20 -2.57 -10.69
CA LYS A 72 2.05 -3.77 -10.70
C LYS A 72 2.45 -4.21 -9.30
N LYS A 73 2.72 -3.27 -8.40
CA LYS A 73 3.08 -3.57 -7.01
C LYS A 73 1.92 -4.22 -6.27
N VAL A 74 0.74 -3.60 -6.27
CA VAL A 74 -0.44 -4.15 -5.57
C VAL A 74 -0.90 -5.47 -6.17
N ALA A 75 -0.79 -5.65 -7.49
CA ALA A 75 -1.13 -6.91 -8.16
C ALA A 75 -0.21 -8.09 -7.78
N SER A 76 0.92 -7.83 -7.11
CA SER A 76 1.84 -8.89 -6.66
C SER A 76 1.46 -9.53 -5.32
N PHE A 77 0.36 -9.08 -4.69
CA PHE A 77 -0.07 -9.52 -3.38
C PHE A 77 -1.43 -10.23 -3.42
N ASP A 78 -1.61 -11.19 -2.51
CA ASP A 78 -2.84 -11.97 -2.33
C ASP A 78 -3.76 -11.36 -1.27
N GLY A 79 -3.26 -10.42 -0.46
CA GLY A 79 -4.02 -9.76 0.60
C GLY A 79 -3.35 -8.49 1.11
N PHE A 80 -4.11 -7.69 1.86
CA PHE A 80 -3.71 -6.34 2.26
C PHE A 80 -4.12 -6.02 3.70
N ILE A 81 -3.25 -5.28 4.40
CA ILE A 81 -3.53 -4.60 5.65
C ILE A 81 -3.22 -3.11 5.42
N PHE A 82 -4.17 -2.23 5.65
CA PHE A 82 -3.96 -0.79 5.48
C PHE A 82 -3.86 -0.10 6.83
N THR A 83 -2.88 0.78 6.97
CA THR A 83 -2.92 1.82 8.00
C THR A 83 -3.57 3.06 7.41
N ALA A 84 -4.72 3.46 7.95
CA ALA A 84 -5.38 4.70 7.57
C ALA A 84 -5.17 5.72 8.70
N ALA A 85 -4.66 6.90 8.36
CA ALA A 85 -4.63 8.00 9.30
C ALA A 85 -5.99 8.69 9.27
N GLU A 86 -6.53 9.00 10.44
CA GLU A 86 -7.71 9.85 10.56
C GLU A 86 -7.32 11.29 10.23
N TYR A 87 -7.98 11.89 9.23
CA TYR A 87 -7.84 13.28 8.85
C TYR A 87 -9.21 13.95 8.81
N ASN A 88 -9.38 15.04 9.57
CA ASN A 88 -10.62 15.82 9.63
C ASN A 88 -11.85 15.00 10.07
N HIS A 89 -11.70 14.12 11.07
CA HIS A 89 -12.76 13.25 11.59
C HIS A 89 -13.27 12.19 10.59
N GLY A 90 -12.43 11.80 9.63
CA GLY A 90 -12.61 10.64 8.75
C GLY A 90 -11.34 9.82 8.68
#